data_AF-A0A938CSD5-F1
#
_entry.id   AF-A0A938CSD5-F1
#
_cell.length_a   1.000
_cell.length_b   1.000
_cell.length_c   1.000
_cell.angle_alpha   90.00
_cell.angle_beta   90.00
_cell.angle_gamma   90.00
#
_symmetry.space_group_name_H-M   'P 1'
#
loop_
_entity.id
_entity.type
_entity.pdbx_description
1 polymer ?
#
loop_
_entity_poly.entity_id
_entity_poly.type
_entity_poly.pdbx_seq_one_letter_code
_entity_poly.pdbx_strand_id
1 'polypeptide(L)'
;MSVKIATRDFRRTKLEEPIRIERRFDLAMSVEVAEHLPPERAAGFVADLCALAPVVLFSAAIPGQGGEHHVNEQWPSYWSRLFAARGYRASDVLRPAIWNDEQIAWWYRQNLVLFASADACARHPKLAAACLPEGREPSPLVHPHCYAQALRRAEPHFGRWLKMGPHALRRRRRR
;
A
#
# COMPACT_ATOMS: atom_id res chain seq x y z
N MET A 1 -7.28 8.58 -19.18
CA MET A 1 -7.98 9.63 -18.40
C MET A 1 -6.94 10.59 -17.85
N SER A 2 -7.00 11.88 -18.15
CA SER A 2 -6.19 12.88 -17.45
C SER A 2 -6.95 13.33 -16.21
N VAL A 3 -6.37 13.14 -15.02
CA VAL A 3 -6.89 13.76 -13.79
C VAL A 3 -6.81 15.28 -13.96
N LYS A 4 -7.95 15.96 -13.97
CA LYS A 4 -8.03 17.43 -14.09
C LYS A 4 -8.11 18.04 -12.69
N ILE A 5 -6.97 18.17 -12.02
CA ILE A 5 -6.88 18.94 -10.77
C ILE A 5 -6.51 20.38 -11.14
N ALA A 6 -7.26 21.36 -10.65
CA ALA A 6 -6.94 22.76 -10.86
C ALA A 6 -5.60 23.09 -10.18
N THR A 7 -4.78 23.95 -10.79
CA THR A 7 -3.43 24.26 -10.27
C THR A 7 -3.44 24.77 -8.83
N ARG A 8 -4.47 25.52 -8.42
CA ARG A 8 -4.65 26.00 -7.04
C ARG A 8 -4.89 24.88 -6.02
N ASP A 9 -5.39 23.73 -6.49
CA ASP A 9 -5.72 22.55 -5.70
C ASP A 9 -4.62 21.46 -5.84
N PHE A 10 -3.51 21.79 -6.52
CA PHE A 10 -2.36 20.92 -6.70
C PHE A 10 -1.09 21.56 -6.11
N ARG A 11 -0.39 20.79 -5.28
CA ARG A 11 0.93 21.17 -4.78
C ARG A 11 1.93 20.07 -5.06
N ARG A 12 2.98 20.38 -5.82
CA ARG A 12 4.12 19.49 -6.00
C ARG A 12 4.98 19.52 -4.74
N THR A 13 5.26 18.35 -4.17
CA THR A 13 6.17 18.18 -3.03
C THR A 13 6.89 16.84 -3.14
N LYS A 14 8.02 16.72 -2.45
CA LYS A 14 8.65 15.43 -2.17
C LYS A 14 7.96 14.81 -0.96
N LEU A 15 7.61 13.54 -1.02
CA LEU A 15 6.92 12.84 0.07
C LEU A 15 7.90 12.15 1.02
N GLU A 16 9.17 12.07 0.64
CA GLU A 16 10.31 11.71 1.47
C GLU A 16 10.61 12.77 2.54
N GLU A 17 10.03 13.96 2.42
CA GLU A 17 10.13 15.07 3.36
C GLU A 17 8.78 15.32 4.06
N PRO A 18 8.76 15.99 5.24
CA PRO A 18 7.52 16.29 5.95
C PRO A 18 6.53 17.14 5.13
N ILE A 19 5.25 16.75 5.14
CA ILE A 19 4.19 17.49 4.44
C ILE A 19 3.70 18.63 5.33
N ARG A 20 3.96 19.87 4.91
CA ARG A 20 3.51 21.08 5.63
C ARG A 20 2.37 21.77 4.90
N ILE A 21 1.15 21.59 5.40
CA ILE A 21 -0.06 22.27 4.91
C ILE A 21 -0.74 22.94 6.10
N GLU A 22 -0.98 24.25 6.02
CA GLU A 22 -1.53 25.09 7.10
C GLU A 22 -3.06 25.01 7.18
N ARG A 23 -3.63 23.84 6.90
CA ARG A 23 -5.06 23.57 7.06
C ARG A 23 -5.29 22.09 7.30
N ARG A 24 -6.43 21.78 7.89
CA ARG A 24 -6.93 20.41 8.03
C ARG A 24 -8.04 20.14 7.01
N PHE A 25 -8.28 18.86 6.80
CA PHE A 25 -9.31 18.30 5.94
C PHE A 25 -10.11 17.27 6.73
N ASP A 26 -11.27 16.89 6.22
CA ASP A 26 -12.07 15.83 6.82
C ASP A 26 -11.55 14.42 6.47
N LEU A 27 -10.92 14.28 5.29
CA LEU A 27 -10.35 13.04 4.77
C LEU A 27 -9.00 13.30 4.10
N ALA A 28 -8.00 12.48 4.42
CA ALA A 28 -6.77 12.34 3.64
C ALA A 28 -6.77 11.01 2.90
N MET A 29 -6.23 10.99 1.68
CA MET A 29 -6.14 9.78 0.85
C MET A 29 -4.70 9.56 0.41
N SER A 30 -4.18 8.35 0.61
CA SER A 30 -2.86 7.91 0.14
C SER A 30 -2.95 6.45 -0.27
N VAL A 31 -3.00 6.17 -1.58
CA VAL A 31 -3.33 4.84 -2.11
C VAL A 31 -2.26 4.41 -3.11
N GLU A 32 -1.56 3.31 -2.79
CA GLU A 32 -0.36 2.78 -3.49
C GLU A 32 0.73 3.87 -3.59
N VAL A 33 1.26 4.28 -2.44
CA VAL A 33 2.26 5.36 -2.32
C VAL A 33 3.35 4.99 -1.31
N ALA A 34 2.98 4.54 -0.11
CA ALA A 34 3.92 4.44 1.00
C ALA A 34 5.01 3.37 0.79
N GLU A 35 4.75 2.37 -0.06
CA GLU A 35 5.70 1.34 -0.49
C GLU A 35 6.87 1.88 -1.32
N HIS A 36 6.71 3.05 -1.93
CA HIS A 36 7.75 3.73 -2.69
C HIS A 36 8.64 4.62 -1.80
N LEU A 37 8.23 4.86 -0.55
CA LEU A 37 8.99 5.68 0.39
C LEU A 37 9.98 4.81 1.17
N PRO A 38 11.18 5.32 1.53
CA PRO A 38 12.11 4.59 2.38
C PRO A 38 11.46 4.15 3.70
N PRO A 39 11.79 2.97 4.26
CA PRO A 39 11.21 2.49 5.52
C PRO A 39 11.29 3.49 6.68
N GLU A 40 12.36 4.28 6.75
CA GLU A 40 12.59 5.31 7.76
C GLU A 40 11.56 6.44 7.67
N ARG A 41 10.98 6.66 6.48
CA ARG A 41 9.96 7.68 6.24
C ARG A 41 8.58 7.27 6.73
N ALA A 42 8.30 5.96 6.86
CA ALA A 42 6.97 5.41 7.11
C ALA A 42 6.26 6.04 8.32
N ALA A 43 6.90 6.05 9.48
CA ALA A 43 6.31 6.58 10.71
C ALA A 43 6.00 8.08 10.60
N GLY A 44 6.90 8.86 10.01
CA GLY A 44 6.66 10.27 9.74
C GLY A 44 5.58 10.48 8.69
N PHE A 45 5.39 9.57 7.73
CA PHE A 45 4.45 9.79 6.63
C PHE A 45 3.03 9.58 7.13
N VAL A 46 2.83 8.53 7.92
CA VAL A 46 1.61 8.31 8.70
C VAL A 46 1.34 9.49 9.64
N ALA A 47 2.39 10.05 10.28
CA ALA A 47 2.27 11.25 11.11
C ALA A 47 1.60 12.42 10.37
N ASP A 48 2.09 12.70 9.16
CA ASP A 48 1.64 13.82 8.36
C ASP A 48 0.19 13.61 7.93
N LEU A 49 -0.18 12.41 7.47
CA LEU A 49 -1.55 12.08 7.11
C LEU A 49 -2.52 12.28 8.28
N CYS A 50 -2.16 11.81 9.48
CA CYS A 50 -2.94 11.99 10.70
C CYS A 50 -3.01 13.46 11.17
N ALA A 51 -2.02 14.28 10.82
CA ALA A 51 -2.04 15.72 11.09
C ALA A 51 -2.95 16.47 10.09
N LEU A 52 -3.14 15.94 8.89
CA LEU A 52 -3.96 16.55 7.84
C LEU A 52 -5.44 16.27 8.01
N ALA A 53 -5.83 15.07 8.45
CA ALA A 53 -7.25 14.70 8.54
C ALA A 53 -7.55 13.68 9.64
N PRO A 54 -8.74 13.76 10.28
CA PRO A 54 -9.17 12.82 11.31
C PRO A 54 -9.59 11.45 10.73
N VAL A 55 -9.77 11.35 9.40
CA VAL A 55 -9.99 10.10 8.67
C VAL A 55 -8.96 10.00 7.56
N VAL A 56 -8.37 8.81 7.38
CA VAL A 56 -7.37 8.53 6.35
C VAL A 56 -7.75 7.27 5.59
N LEU A 57 -7.91 7.37 4.27
CA LEU A 57 -7.97 6.20 3.38
C LEU A 57 -6.56 5.88 2.91
N PHE A 58 -6.09 4.69 3.25
CA PHE A 58 -4.70 4.31 3.05
C PHE A 58 -4.58 2.98 2.32
N SER A 59 -3.62 2.87 1.41
CA SER A 59 -3.12 1.59 0.91
C SER A 59 -1.63 1.65 0.63
N ALA A 60 -0.98 0.50 0.77
CA ALA A 60 0.40 0.28 0.37
C ALA A 60 0.60 -1.20 0.05
N ALA A 61 1.54 -1.47 -0.85
CA ALA A 61 1.86 -2.83 -1.27
C ALA A 61 2.31 -3.73 -0.10
N ILE A 62 1.82 -4.97 -0.10
CA ILE A 62 2.27 -6.03 0.83
C ILE A 62 3.56 -6.70 0.32
N PRO A 63 4.33 -7.39 1.20
CA PRO A 63 5.54 -8.10 0.78
C PRO A 63 5.27 -9.12 -0.34
N GLY A 64 6.07 -9.03 -1.41
CA GLY A 64 5.97 -9.92 -2.57
C GLY A 64 4.94 -9.48 -3.61
N GLN A 65 4.19 -8.40 -3.38
CA GLN A 65 3.31 -7.80 -4.38
C GLN A 65 4.13 -7.35 -5.60
N GLY A 66 5.30 -6.77 -5.34
CA GLY A 66 6.17 -6.08 -6.30
C GLY A 66 5.44 -4.97 -7.05
N GLY A 67 6.16 -4.40 -8.01
CA GLY A 67 5.77 -3.18 -8.71
C GLY A 67 7.01 -2.35 -9.00
N GLU A 68 6.82 -1.18 -9.59
CA GLU A 68 7.93 -0.31 -9.98
C GLU A 68 8.47 0.42 -8.75
N HIS A 69 9.76 0.28 -8.44
CA HIS A 69 10.41 0.96 -7.31
C HIS A 69 9.71 0.76 -5.95
N HIS A 70 9.29 -0.46 -5.62
CA HIS A 70 8.83 -0.79 -4.26
C HIS A 70 10.04 -1.05 -3.37
N VAL A 71 10.24 -0.20 -2.36
CA VAL A 71 11.37 -0.28 -1.42
C VAL A 71 10.93 -0.56 0.02
N ASN A 72 9.62 -0.47 0.30
CA ASN A 72 9.05 -0.63 1.64
C ASN A 72 7.68 -1.35 1.59
N GLU A 73 7.65 -2.54 1.00
CA GLU A 73 6.47 -3.40 1.06
C GLU A 73 6.26 -3.92 2.49
N GLN A 74 5.09 -3.70 3.06
CA GLN A 74 4.82 -4.01 4.46
C GLN A 74 3.40 -4.52 4.66
N TRP A 75 3.23 -5.42 5.63
CA TRP A 75 1.92 -5.96 5.98
C TRP A 75 0.97 -4.88 6.52
N PRO A 76 -0.36 -5.01 6.34
CA PRO A 76 -1.33 -4.07 6.89
C PRO A 76 -1.19 -3.82 8.40
N SER A 77 -0.73 -4.82 9.16
CA SER A 77 -0.45 -4.71 10.59
C SER A 77 0.65 -3.70 10.92
N TYR A 78 1.71 -3.63 10.11
CA TYR A 78 2.79 -2.66 10.27
C TYR A 78 2.24 -1.23 10.18
N TRP A 79 1.50 -0.94 9.11
CA TRP A 79 0.87 0.37 8.90
C TRP A 79 -0.15 0.67 10.00
N SER A 80 -0.97 -0.32 10.36
CA SER A 80 -1.99 -0.18 11.41
C SER A 80 -1.38 0.17 12.76
N ARG A 81 -0.21 -0.35 13.11
CA ARG A 81 0.51 0.01 14.35
C ARG A 81 1.00 1.46 14.32
N LEU A 82 1.49 1.94 13.18
CA LEU A 82 1.89 3.34 13.03
C LEU A 82 0.69 4.29 13.19
N PHE A 83 -0.46 3.93 12.63
CA PHE A 83 -1.70 4.69 12.82
C PHE A 83 -2.20 4.62 14.27
N ALA A 84 -2.17 3.44 14.89
CA ALA A 84 -2.56 3.25 16.29
C ALA A 84 -1.71 4.10 17.25
N ALA A 85 -0.40 4.22 16.99
CA ALA A 85 0.50 5.10 17.75
C ALA A 85 0.11 6.59 17.65
N ARG A 86 -0.76 6.96 16.70
CA ARG A 86 -1.34 8.31 16.55
C ARG A 86 -2.77 8.42 17.04
N GLY A 87 -3.32 7.39 17.70
CA GLY A 87 -4.69 7.36 18.19
C GLY A 87 -5.73 7.08 17.10
N TYR A 88 -5.33 6.42 16.00
CA TYR A 88 -6.23 6.02 14.92
C TYR A 88 -6.56 4.53 15.02
N ARG A 89 -7.82 4.18 14.76
CA ARG A 89 -8.30 2.80 14.66
C ARG A 89 -8.52 2.44 13.20
N ALA A 90 -8.12 1.22 12.83
CA ALA A 90 -8.35 0.69 11.50
C ALA A 90 -9.82 0.27 11.33
N SER A 91 -10.35 0.40 10.11
CA SER A 91 -11.62 -0.12 9.66
C SER A 91 -11.42 -0.82 8.33
N ASP A 92 -11.76 -2.10 8.29
CA ASP A 92 -11.52 -3.00 7.16
C ASP A 92 -12.80 -3.29 6.37
N VAL A 93 -13.75 -2.36 6.37
CA VAL A 93 -15.07 -2.55 5.75
C VAL A 93 -15.04 -2.49 4.23
N LEU A 94 -13.99 -1.89 3.64
CA LEU A 94 -13.91 -1.69 2.21
C LEU A 94 -13.54 -2.98 1.47
N ARG A 95 -12.48 -3.68 1.90
CA ARG A 95 -11.98 -4.86 1.17
C ARG A 95 -13.05 -5.93 0.99
N PRO A 96 -13.84 -6.33 2.00
CA PRO A 96 -14.92 -7.29 1.82
C PRO A 96 -15.99 -6.82 0.81
N ALA A 97 -16.27 -5.52 0.77
CA ALA A 97 -17.29 -4.95 -0.13
C ALA A 97 -16.84 -4.90 -1.60
N ILE A 98 -15.54 -4.73 -1.84
CA ILE A 98 -14.99 -4.55 -3.20
C ILE A 98 -14.19 -5.75 -3.73
N TRP A 99 -13.99 -6.80 -2.93
CA TRP A 99 -13.07 -7.91 -3.25
C TRP A 99 -13.31 -8.55 -4.63
N ASN A 100 -14.57 -8.72 -5.00
CA ASN A 100 -14.98 -9.38 -6.24
C ASN A 100 -15.37 -8.39 -7.36
N ASP A 101 -15.23 -7.08 -7.14
CA ASP A 101 -15.54 -6.09 -8.19
C ASP A 101 -14.37 -5.96 -9.17
N GLU A 102 -14.51 -6.60 -10.33
CA GLU A 102 -13.48 -6.62 -11.38
C GLU A 102 -13.28 -5.25 -12.05
N GLN A 103 -14.18 -4.29 -11.85
CA GLN A 103 -13.98 -2.90 -12.29
C GLN A 103 -12.90 -2.19 -11.47
N ILE A 104 -12.53 -2.73 -10.30
CA ILE A 104 -11.51 -2.18 -9.42
C ILE A 104 -10.23 -3.00 -9.57
N ALA A 105 -9.10 -2.33 -9.76
CA ALA A 105 -7.81 -3.00 -9.85
C ALA A 105 -7.53 -3.82 -8.57
N TRP A 106 -6.96 -5.02 -8.74
CA TRP A 106 -6.86 -5.99 -7.65
C TRP A 106 -6.00 -5.52 -6.47
N TRP A 107 -5.00 -4.66 -6.70
CA TRP A 107 -4.17 -4.10 -5.64
C TRP A 107 -4.98 -3.19 -4.71
N TYR A 108 -5.90 -2.37 -5.26
CA TYR A 108 -6.80 -1.56 -4.43
C TYR A 108 -7.75 -2.43 -3.60
N ARG A 109 -8.29 -3.51 -4.19
CA ARG A 109 -9.15 -4.47 -3.49
C ARG A 109 -8.42 -5.16 -2.32
N GLN A 110 -7.11 -5.36 -2.45
CA GLN A 110 -6.27 -6.02 -1.46
C GLN A 110 -5.79 -5.10 -0.34
N ASN A 111 -5.42 -3.86 -0.67
CA ASN A 111 -4.58 -3.04 0.20
C ASN A 111 -5.34 -1.91 0.91
N LEU A 112 -6.55 -1.55 0.46
CA LEU A 112 -7.31 -0.43 1.02
C LEU A 112 -7.76 -0.69 2.46
N VAL A 113 -7.37 0.19 3.37
CA VAL A 113 -7.83 0.23 4.77
C VAL A 113 -8.18 1.67 5.13
N LEU A 114 -9.27 1.86 5.87
CA LEU A 114 -9.66 3.15 6.42
C LEU A 114 -9.11 3.28 7.84
N PHE A 115 -8.62 4.45 8.22
CA PHE A 115 -8.16 4.75 9.58
C PHE A 115 -8.90 5.97 10.11
N ALA A 116 -9.39 5.90 11.34
CA ALA A 116 -10.18 6.96 11.96
C ALA A 116 -9.65 7.31 13.34
N SER A 117 -9.50 8.61 13.61
CA SER A 117 -9.14 9.12 14.93
C SER A 117 -10.25 8.84 15.96
N ALA A 118 -9.90 8.91 17.24
CA ALA A 118 -10.88 8.83 18.33
C ALA A 118 -11.99 9.90 18.18
N ASP A 119 -11.63 11.12 17.80
CA ASP A 119 -12.58 12.22 17.56
C ASP A 119 -13.53 11.92 16.38
N ALA A 120 -13.01 11.41 15.26
CA ALA A 120 -13.85 11.00 14.14
C ALA A 120 -14.83 9.88 14.52
N CYS A 121 -14.36 8.91 15.32
CA CYS A 121 -15.22 7.84 15.85
C CYS A 121 -16.33 8.42 16.74
N ALA A 122 -16.00 9.37 17.63
CA ALA A 122 -16.99 9.99 18.52
C ALA A 122 -18.06 10.78 17.74
N ARG A 123 -17.67 11.49 16.67
CA ARG A 123 -18.59 12.26 15.83
C ARG A 123 -19.42 11.40 14.88
N HIS A 124 -18.95 10.21 14.52
CA HIS A 124 -19.59 9.35 13.52
C HIS A 124 -19.79 7.92 14.05
N PRO A 125 -20.94 7.63 14.69
CA PRO A 125 -21.20 6.31 15.29
C PRO A 125 -21.11 5.14 14.31
N LYS A 126 -21.51 5.33 13.05
CA LYS A 126 -21.37 4.32 12.00
C LYS A 126 -19.90 3.99 11.70
N LEU A 127 -19.04 5.01 11.70
CA LEU A 127 -17.59 4.81 11.52
C LEU A 127 -16.99 4.10 12.73
N ALA A 128 -17.37 4.52 13.95
CA ALA A 128 -16.92 3.85 15.18
C ALA A 128 -17.28 2.36 15.21
N ALA A 129 -18.50 2.01 14.77
CA ALA A 129 -18.98 0.63 14.67
C ALA A 129 -18.26 -0.18 13.57
N ALA A 130 -17.80 0.49 12.51
CA ALA A 130 -17.03 -0.11 11.43
C ALA A 130 -15.54 -0.30 11.78
N CYS A 131 -15.03 0.40 12.79
CA CYS A 131 -13.65 0.25 13.24
C CYS A 131 -13.43 -1.07 13.97
N LEU A 132 -12.29 -1.70 13.71
CA LEU A 132 -11.82 -2.87 14.41
C LEU A 132 -11.67 -2.57 15.92
N PRO A 133 -11.95 -3.54 16.81
CA PRO A 133 -11.66 -3.42 18.23
C PRO A 133 -10.21 -2.97 18.49
N GLU A 134 -9.98 -2.31 19.61
CA GLU A 134 -8.64 -1.90 20.00
C GLU A 134 -7.69 -3.12 20.07
N GLY A 135 -6.46 -2.93 19.57
CA GLY A 135 -5.47 -4.01 19.44
C GLY A 135 -5.72 -4.99 18.28
N ARG A 136 -6.87 -4.94 17.59
CA ARG A 136 -7.12 -5.78 16.40
C ARG A 136 -6.60 -5.11 15.14
N GLU A 137 -5.82 -5.85 14.38
CA GLU A 137 -5.20 -5.40 13.13
C GLU A 137 -6.00 -5.89 11.91
N PRO A 138 -5.95 -5.17 10.76
CA PRO A 138 -6.51 -5.65 9.51
C PRO A 138 -5.89 -6.99 9.09
N SER A 139 -6.70 -7.89 8.54
CA SER A 139 -6.20 -9.20 8.11
C SER A 139 -5.15 -9.06 6.98
N PRO A 140 -4.05 -9.83 7.00
CA PRO A 140 -3.04 -9.82 5.95
C PRO A 140 -3.53 -10.64 4.73
N LEU A 141 -4.54 -10.10 4.03
CA LEU A 141 -5.14 -10.75 2.87
C LEU A 141 -4.18 -10.73 1.67
N VAL A 142 -4.14 -11.85 0.93
CA VAL A 142 -3.44 -11.95 -0.35
C VAL A 142 -4.47 -12.27 -1.42
N HIS A 143 -4.60 -11.38 -2.40
CA HIS A 143 -5.50 -11.55 -3.52
C HIS A 143 -4.97 -12.63 -4.47
N PRO A 144 -5.83 -13.46 -5.10
CA PRO A 144 -5.39 -14.50 -6.03
C PRO A 144 -4.49 -13.99 -7.17
N HIS A 145 -4.73 -12.77 -7.63
CA HIS A 145 -3.88 -12.13 -8.66
C HIS A 145 -2.48 -11.79 -8.13
N CYS A 146 -2.37 -11.30 -6.89
CA CYS A 146 -1.09 -11.04 -6.23
C CYS A 146 -0.29 -12.34 -6.13
N TYR A 147 -0.93 -13.39 -5.60
CA TYR A 147 -0.32 -14.71 -5.45
C TYR A 147 0.14 -15.28 -6.81
N ALA A 148 -0.71 -15.24 -7.83
CA ALA A 148 -0.38 -15.74 -9.17
C ALA A 148 0.75 -14.92 -9.85
N GLN A 149 0.86 -13.62 -9.56
CA GLN A 149 1.98 -12.80 -10.05
C GLN A 149 3.28 -13.15 -9.33
N ALA A 150 3.25 -13.30 -8.01
CA ALA A 150 4.40 -13.72 -7.22
C ALA A 150 4.94 -15.08 -7.69
N LEU A 151 4.05 -16.07 -7.92
CA LEU A 151 4.44 -17.37 -8.47
C LEU A 151 5.11 -17.23 -9.84
N ARG A 152 4.52 -16.48 -10.77
CA ARG A 152 5.09 -16.27 -12.11
C ARG A 152 6.47 -15.61 -12.09
N ARG A 153 6.74 -14.73 -11.11
CA ARG A 153 8.06 -14.12 -10.92
C ARG A 153 9.07 -15.09 -10.28
N ALA A 154 8.59 -16.00 -9.44
CA ALA A 154 9.40 -17.01 -8.78
C ALA A 154 9.73 -18.21 -9.67
N GLU A 155 8.93 -18.48 -10.71
CA GLU A 155 9.22 -19.59 -11.63
C GLU A 155 10.59 -19.41 -12.32
N PRO A 156 11.51 -20.38 -12.17
CA PRO A 156 12.78 -20.33 -12.85
C PRO A 156 12.54 -20.42 -14.36
N HIS A 157 12.98 -19.41 -15.12
CA HIS A 157 12.95 -19.44 -16.58
C HIS A 157 13.89 -20.52 -17.12
N PHE A 158 13.43 -21.77 -17.20
CA PHE A 158 14.20 -22.89 -17.77
C PHE A 158 14.66 -22.62 -19.22
N GLY A 159 13.92 -21.78 -19.96
CA GLY A 159 14.29 -21.31 -21.30
C GLY A 159 15.52 -20.39 -21.37
N ARG A 160 15.93 -19.76 -20.25
CA ARG A 160 17.21 -19.01 -20.18
C ARG A 160 18.41 -19.94 -20.01
N TRP A 161 18.23 -21.06 -19.31
CA TRP A 161 19.28 -22.08 -19.14
C TRP A 161 19.57 -22.83 -20.44
N LEU A 162 18.55 -23.14 -21.24
CA LEU A 162 18.72 -23.77 -22.56
C LEU A 162 19.42 -22.86 -23.60
N LYS A 163 19.35 -21.53 -23.44
CA LYS A 163 20.11 -20.58 -24.27
C LYS A 163 21.58 -20.42 -23.83
N MET A 164 21.99 -20.97 -22.68
CA MET A 164 23.37 -20.92 -22.19
C MET A 164 24.20 -22.21 -22.39
N GLY A 165 23.71 -23.20 -23.14
CA GLY A 165 24.51 -24.34 -23.61
C GLY A 165 23.98 -24.86 -24.95
N PRO A 166 24.81 -24.93 -26.02
CA PRO A 166 26.08 -25.67 -26.05
C PRO A 166 27.25 -24.92 -26.72
N HIS A 167 27.62 -23.73 -26.26
CA HIS A 167 28.92 -23.13 -26.63
C HIS A 167 30.10 -23.59 -25.74
N ALA A 168 29.81 -24.18 -24.57
CA ALA A 168 30.84 -24.68 -23.65
C ALA A 168 31.47 -26.03 -24.07
N LEU A 169 30.89 -26.76 -25.02
CA LEU A 169 31.39 -28.09 -25.46
C LEU A 169 32.24 -28.08 -26.74
N ARG A 170 32.47 -26.93 -27.38
CA ARG A 170 33.25 -26.85 -28.64
C ARG A 170 34.73 -26.47 -28.49
N ARG A 171 35.26 -26.25 -27.29
CA ARG A 171 36.68 -25.85 -27.08
C ARG A 171 37.62 -26.95 -26.57
N ARG A 172 37.21 -28.22 -26.52
CA ARG A 172 38.12 -29.34 -26.30
C ARG A 172 38.10 -30.29 -27.50
N ARG A 173 38.75 -29.90 -28.61
CA ARG A 173 39.25 -30.80 -29.68
C ARG A 173 39.94 -30.00 -30.80
N ARG A 174 41.11 -29.42 -30.52
CA ARG A 174 42.25 -29.17 -31.44
C ARG A 174 43.46 -29.06 -30.51
N ARG A 175 44.19 -30.16 -30.29
CA ARG A 175 45.52 -30.43 -30.87
C ARG A 175 46.45 -29.24 -30.73
#